data_AF-A0ABD3ULS3-F1
#
_entry.id   AF-A0ABD3ULS3-F1
#
_cell.length_a   1.000
_cell.length_b   1.000
_cell.length_c   1.000
_cell.angle_alpha   90.00
_cell.angle_beta   90.00
_cell.angle_gamma   90.00
#
_symmetry.space_group_name_H-M   'P 1'
#
loop_
_entity.id
_entity.type
_entity.pdbx_description
1 polymer ?
#
loop_
_entity_poly.entity_id
_entity_poly.type
_entity_poly.pdbx_seq_one_letter_code
_entity_poly.pdbx_strand_id
1 'polypeptide(L)' 'MGRFSAVFLVLLLLFVTEIGPTVGQGKNCPRLSNNYKGVCSHSTNCKNVCNGEGGTGGYCNFFQCYCNHPC' A
#
# COMPACT_ATOMS: atom_id res chain seq x y z
N MET A 1 -14.51 -21.80 25.78
CA MET A 1 -14.55 -21.35 24.37
C MET A 1 -14.20 -19.86 24.15
N GLY A 2 -14.07 -18.99 25.16
CA GLY A 2 -13.94 -17.54 24.91
C GLY A 2 -12.55 -16.99 24.53
N ARG A 3 -11.45 -17.68 24.91
CA ARG A 3 -10.08 -17.15 24.76
C ARG A 3 -9.57 -17.23 23.32
N PHE A 4 -9.91 -18.31 22.60
CA PHE A 4 -9.55 -18.49 21.19
C PHE A 4 -10.23 -17.48 20.27
N SER A 5 -11.47 -17.10 20.59
CA SER A 5 -12.23 -16.09 19.83
C SER A 5 -11.56 -14.71 19.90
N ALA A 6 -11.10 -14.31 21.08
CA ALA A 6 -10.38 -13.06 21.27
C ALA A 6 -9.05 -13.03 20.50
N VAL A 7 -8.29 -14.13 20.51
CA VAL A 7 -7.03 -14.24 19.74
C VAL A 7 -7.29 -14.13 18.24
N PHE A 8 -8.33 -14.80 17.74
CA PHE A 8 -8.71 -14.72 16.32
C PHE A 8 -9.14 -13.30 15.92
N LEU A 9 -9.92 -12.63 16.77
CA LEU A 9 -10.34 -11.23 16.54
C LEU A 9 -9.15 -10.27 16.53
N VAL A 10 -8.21 -10.41 17.46
CA VAL A 10 -6.98 -9.59 17.49
C VAL A 10 -6.14 -9.85 16.25
N LEU A 11 -5.99 -11.10 15.84
CA LEU A 11 -5.25 -11.46 14.63
C LEU A 11 -5.91 -10.85 13.38
N LEU A 12 -7.24 -10.89 13.27
CA LEU A 12 -7.99 -10.29 12.16
C LEU A 12 -7.83 -8.76 12.10
N LEU A 13 -7.82 -8.10 13.26
CA LEU A 13 -7.61 -6.64 13.37
C LEU A 13 -6.20 -6.22 12.93
N LEU A 14 -5.17 -7.06 13.12
CA LEU A 14 -3.80 -6.79 12.66
C LEU A 14 -3.66 -6.83 11.13
N PHE A 15 -4.58 -7.46 10.41
CA PHE A 15 -4.61 -7.49 8.94
C PHE A 15 -5.36 -6.31 8.30
N VAL A 16 -6.02 -5.46 9.09
CA VAL A 16 -6.66 -4.23 8.59
C VAL A 16 -5.58 -3.17 8.37
N THR A 17 -4.79 -3.34 7.32
CA THR A 17 -3.81 -2.33 6.91
C THR A 17 -4.52 -1.20 6.18
N GLU A 18 -4.60 -0.04 6.84
CA GLU A 18 -4.51 1.31 6.28
C GLU A 18 -4.97 1.47 4.83
N ILE A 19 -6.28 1.47 4.59
CA ILE A 19 -6.84 2.19 3.44
C ILE A 19 -6.80 3.67 3.81
N GLY A 20 -5.61 4.24 3.82
CA GLY A 20 -5.44 5.67 4.05
C GLY A 20 -6.06 6.43 2.88
N PRO A 21 -6.94 7.41 3.11
CA PRO A 21 -7.38 8.30 2.05
C PRO A 21 -6.14 9.03 1.52
N THR A 22 -5.81 8.84 0.25
CA THR A 22 -4.80 9.66 -0.42
C THR A 22 -5.39 11.05 -0.59
N VAL A 23 -5.21 11.88 0.43
CA VAL A 23 -5.56 13.30 0.45
C VAL A 23 -4.69 14.02 -0.58
N GLY A 24 -5.35 14.76 -1.48
CA GLY A 24 -4.72 15.76 -2.35
C GLY A 24 -4.67 15.37 -3.82
N GLN A 25 -5.81 15.39 -4.53
CA GLN A 25 -5.78 15.28 -5.99
C GLN A 25 -5.40 16.62 -6.63
N GLY A 26 -4.09 16.88 -6.73
CA GLY A 26 -3.58 17.21 -8.06
C GLY A 26 -3.86 16.03 -8.99
N LYS A 27 -3.90 16.22 -10.31
CA LYS A 27 -4.05 15.06 -11.19
C LYS A 27 -2.82 14.17 -10.99
N ASN A 28 -2.97 13.08 -10.27
CA ASN A 28 -1.90 12.10 -10.11
C ASN A 28 -2.16 10.95 -11.06
N CYS A 29 -1.15 10.62 -11.87
CA CYS A 29 -1.23 9.55 -12.84
C CYS A 29 -0.57 8.31 -12.21
N PRO A 30 -1.32 7.22 -11.96
CA PRO A 30 -0.75 5.98 -11.44
C PRO A 30 0.10 5.32 -12.53
N ARG A 31 1.33 4.93 -12.17
CA ARG A 31 2.24 4.17 -13.03
C ARG A 31 2.74 2.93 -12.31
N LEU A 32 2.96 1.84 -13.05
CA LEU A 32 3.62 0.67 -12.48
C LEU A 32 5.06 1.03 -12.08
N SER A 33 5.47 0.64 -10.88
CA SER A 33 6.86 0.82 -10.43
C SER A 33 7.81 -0.07 -11.25
N ASN A 34 8.96 0.46 -11.64
CA ASN A 34 10.00 -0.31 -12.34
C ASN A 34 11.03 -0.91 -11.36
N ASN A 35 11.20 -0.27 -10.21
CA ASN A 35 12.15 -0.66 -9.19
C ASN A 35 11.55 -1.63 -8.18
N TYR A 36 10.21 -1.66 -8.03
CA TYR A 36 9.57 -2.60 -7.11
C TYR A 36 9.66 -4.03 -7.66
N LYS A 37 10.33 -4.90 -6.90
CA LYS A 37 10.52 -6.32 -7.26
C LYS A 37 9.77 -7.21 -6.26
N GLY A 38 9.01 -8.16 -6.79
CA GLY A 38 8.27 -9.14 -6.00
C GLY A 38 6.80 -8.78 -5.75
N VAL A 39 6.18 -9.55 -4.86
CA VAL A 39 4.76 -9.43 -4.50
C VAL A 39 4.57 -8.23 -3.59
N CYS A 40 3.68 -7.31 -4.01
CA CYS A 40 3.32 -6.15 -3.22
C CYS A 40 2.39 -6.57 -2.07
N SER A 41 2.99 -6.77 -0.89
CA SER A 41 2.26 -7.12 0.35
C SER A 41 2.03 -5.93 1.27
N HIS A 42 2.88 -4.89 1.19
CA HIS A 42 2.80 -3.71 2.05
C HIS A 42 2.97 -2.44 1.22
N SER A 43 1.93 -1.59 1.21
CA SER A 43 1.93 -0.31 0.49
C SER A 43 3.04 0.64 0.97
N THR A 44 3.52 0.52 2.21
CA THR A 44 4.64 1.32 2.73
C THR A 44 5.95 1.03 1.99
N ASN A 45 6.23 -0.25 1.69
CA ASN A 45 7.40 -0.63 0.90
C ASN A 45 7.26 -0.11 -0.53
N CYS A 46 6.07 -0.23 -1.12
CA CYS A 46 5.77 0.34 -2.43
C CYS A 46 5.99 1.86 -2.44
N LYS A 47 5.45 2.60 -1.47
CA LYS A 47 5.63 4.04 -1.33
C LYS A 47 7.10 4.44 -1.19
N ASN A 48 7.90 3.73 -0.40
CA ASN A 48 9.34 4.02 -0.27
C ASN A 48 10.07 3.88 -1.61
N VAL A 49 9.74 2.84 -2.39
CA VAL A 49 10.29 2.67 -3.74
C VAL A 49 9.80 3.80 -4.65
N CYS A 50 8.50 4.11 -4.64
CA CYS A 50 7.92 5.17 -5.44
C CYS A 50 8.53 6.54 -5.14
N ASN A 51 8.86 6.84 -3.88
CA ASN A 51 9.56 8.07 -3.50
C ASN A 51 10.94 8.16 -4.19
N GLY A 52 11.66 7.04 -4.30
CA GLY A 52 12.92 6.95 -5.05
C GLY A 52 12.74 7.07 -6.57
N GLU A 53 11.56 6.74 -7.09
CA GLU A 53 11.19 6.90 -8.50
C GLU A 53 10.67 8.31 -8.84
N GLY A 54 10.62 9.22 -7.86
CA GLY A 54 10.05 10.57 -8.03
C GLY A 54 8.52 10.61 -8.01
N GLY A 55 7.89 9.57 -7.46
CA GLY A 55 6.47 9.55 -7.13
C GLY A 55 6.19 10.27 -5.81
N THR A 56 4.97 10.78 -5.66
CA THR A 56 4.47 11.43 -4.43
C THR A 56 3.74 10.45 -3.51
N GLY A 57 3.53 9.21 -3.97
CA GLY A 57 2.92 8.14 -3.21
C GLY A 57 2.90 6.82 -3.98
N GLY A 58 2.34 5.77 -3.38
CA GLY A 58 2.16 4.49 -4.04
C GLY A 58 1.27 3.52 -3.26
N TYR A 59 0.67 2.57 -3.97
CA TYR A 59 -0.23 1.56 -3.43
C TYR A 59 -0.06 0.21 -4.12
N CYS A 60 -0.35 -0.87 -3.40
CA CYS A 60 -0.39 -2.21 -3.97
C CYS A 60 -1.75 -2.46 -4.64
N ASN A 61 -1.74 -2.97 -5.88
CA ASN A 61 -2.92 -3.41 -6.62
C ASN A 61 -2.62 -4.76 -7.27
N PHE A 62 -3.44 -5.79 -7.01
CA PHE A 62 -3.23 -7.17 -7.48
C PHE A 62 -1.77 -7.65 -7.35
N PHE A 63 -1.16 -7.44 -6.18
CA PHE A 63 0.24 -7.78 -5.89
C PHE A 63 1.30 -6.99 -6.68
N GLN A 64 0.91 -5.97 -7.43
CA GLN A 64 1.80 -5.07 -8.14
C GLN A 64 1.84 -3.70 -7.47
N CYS A 65 2.99 -3.05 -7.45
CA CYS A 65 3.15 -1.72 -6.89
C CYS A 65 2.86 -0.65 -7.96
N TYR A 66 1.93 0.24 -7.66
CA TYR A 66 1.60 1.41 -8.48
C TYR A 66 2.05 2.67 -7.75
N CYS A 67 2.85 3.48 -8.42
CA CYS A 67 3.34 4.77 -7.97
C CYS A 67 2.47 5.89 -8.50
N ASN A 68 2.13 6.84 -7.63
CA ASN A 68 1.44 8.06 -8.00
C ASN A 68 2.48 9.12 -8.35
N HIS A 69 2.47 9.57 -9.60
CA HIS A 69 3.28 10.70 -10.03
C HIS A 69 2.39 11.93 -10.27
N PRO A 70 2.89 13.15 -10.05
CA PRO A 70 2.20 14.33 -10.56
C PRO A 70 2.15 14.24 -12.08
N CYS A 71 0.95 14.33 -12.62
CA CYS A 71 0.74 14.90 -13.95
C CYS A 71 0.32 16.37 -13.77
#